data_AF-A0A4C1XNI6-F1
#
_entry.id   AF-A0A4C1XNI6-F1
#
_cell.length_a   1.000
_cell.length_b   1.000
_cell.length_c   1.000
_cell.angle_alpha   90.00
_cell.angle_beta   90.00
_cell.angle_gamma   90.00
#
_symmetry.space_group_name_H-M   'P 1'
#
loop_
_entity.id
_entity.type
_entity.pdbx_description
1 polymer ?
#
loop_
_entity_poly.entity_id
_entity_poly.type
_entity_poly.pdbx_seq_one_letter_code
_entity_poly.pdbx_strand_id
1 'polypeptide(L)'
;MAKARVAPLKITSVPRLELQAAVIGVRLARCTEEGHDVKPDQRVFWTDSRTVLTWIKTGARAYKPFVAHRLAEIEEETKTTEWRWVPTAHNVADDATREPPADFDQAHRWFRGAKRDVALEKGRMRYRAEEHRKLTKMIQTGVRL
;
A
#
# COMPACT_ATOMS: atom_id res chain seq x y z
N MET A 1 -9.29 18.53 26.50
CA MET A 1 -10.08 18.87 25.29
C MET A 1 -9.14 18.90 24.09
N ALA A 2 -9.23 17.90 23.20
CA ALA A 2 -8.36 17.78 22.04
C ALA A 2 -8.92 18.59 20.87
N LYS A 3 -8.17 19.59 20.40
CA LYS A 3 -8.53 20.36 19.18
C LYS A 3 -8.37 19.46 17.97
N ALA A 4 -9.49 19.15 17.31
CA ALA A 4 -9.52 18.50 16.01
C ALA A 4 -8.65 19.29 15.02
N ARG A 5 -7.65 18.63 14.44
CA ARG A 5 -6.84 19.19 13.36
C ARG A 5 -7.73 19.30 12.12
N VAL A 6 -8.17 20.51 11.83
CA VAL A 6 -8.93 20.88 10.63
C VAL A 6 -8.13 20.52 9.38
N ALA A 7 -8.83 20.02 8.36
CA ALA A 7 -8.29 19.55 7.09
C ALA A 7 -7.26 20.53 6.47
N PRO A 8 -6.24 20.04 5.75
CA PRO A 8 -5.19 20.89 5.19
C PRO A 8 -5.74 21.96 4.24
N LEU A 9 -5.35 23.23 4.47
CA LEU A 9 -5.73 24.40 3.66
C LEU A 9 -5.25 24.36 2.19
N LYS A 10 -4.37 23.41 1.84
CA LYS A 10 -3.94 23.15 0.46
C LYS A 10 -4.60 21.87 -0.04
N ILE A 11 -5.29 21.97 -1.16
CA ILE A 11 -5.83 20.82 -1.90
C ILE A 11 -4.68 19.85 -2.14
N THR A 12 -4.71 18.74 -1.40
CA THR A 12 -3.73 17.68 -1.49
C THR A 12 -4.38 16.55 -2.27
N SER A 13 -3.75 16.13 -3.37
CA SER A 13 -4.29 15.05 -4.19
C SER A 13 -4.32 13.74 -3.41
N VAL A 14 -5.27 12.86 -3.73
CA VAL A 14 -5.39 11.52 -3.12
C VAL A 14 -4.05 10.76 -3.11
N PRO A 15 -3.25 10.72 -4.19
CA PRO A 15 -1.94 10.04 -4.17
C PRO A 15 -0.94 10.63 -3.16
N ARG A 16 -1.02 11.93 -2.87
CA ARG A 16 -0.15 12.56 -1.87
C ARG A 16 -0.59 12.20 -0.44
N LEU A 17 -1.90 12.06 -0.20
CA LEU A 17 -2.42 11.57 1.08
C LEU A 17 -2.03 10.11 1.30
N GLU A 18 -2.18 9.26 0.27
CA GLU A 18 -1.75 7.86 0.32
C GLU A 18 -0.24 7.73 0.59
N LEU A 19 0.59 8.57 -0.05
CA LEU A 19 2.03 8.61 0.22
C LEU A 19 2.33 9.05 1.66
N GLN A 20 1.57 10.00 2.20
CA GLN A 20 1.73 10.38 3.62
C GLN A 20 1.31 9.26 4.57
N ALA A 21 0.25 8.52 4.24
CA ALA A 21 -0.15 7.34 5.01
C ALA A 21 0.98 6.29 5.02
N ALA A 22 1.65 6.07 3.88
CA ALA A 22 2.81 5.19 3.79
C ALA A 22 3.97 5.65 4.70
N VAL A 23 4.31 6.95 4.69
CA VAL A 23 5.33 7.51 5.60
C VAL A 23 4.97 7.29 7.07
N ILE A 24 3.71 7.54 7.45
CA ILE A 24 3.24 7.33 8.83
C ILE A 24 3.35 5.84 9.20
N GLY A 25 3.00 4.93 8.28
CA GLY A 25 3.14 3.49 8.49
C GLY A 25 4.58 3.06 8.74
N VAL A 26 5.54 3.61 8.00
CA VAL A 26 6.98 3.36 8.21
C VAL A 26 7.44 3.85 9.58
N ARG A 27 7.09 5.08 9.96
CA ARG A 27 7.43 5.63 11.29
C ARG A 27 6.84 4.80 12.41
N LEU A 28 5.58 4.37 12.28
CA LEU A 28 4.92 3.54 13.27
C LEU A 28 5.61 2.16 13.40
N ALA A 29 5.98 1.55 12.28
CA ALA A 29 6.72 0.29 12.28
C ALA A 29 8.06 0.44 13.01
N ARG A 30 8.81 1.51 12.72
CA ARG A 30 10.06 1.83 13.43
C ARG A 30 9.85 2.02 14.93
N CYS A 31 8.88 2.84 15.35
CA CYS A 31 8.58 3.03 16.76
C CYS A 31 8.19 1.72 17.46
N THR A 32 7.43 0.87 16.77
CA THR A 32 7.03 -0.45 17.29
C THR A 32 8.24 -1.36 17.43
N GLU A 33 9.11 -1.41 16.45
CA GLU A 33 10.35 -2.19 16.51
C GLU A 33 11.26 -1.71 17.64
N GLU A 34 11.46 -0.39 17.79
CA GLU A 34 12.27 0.20 18.85
C GLU A 34 11.74 -0.16 20.24
N GLY A 35 10.40 -0.15 20.42
CA GLY A 35 9.75 -0.48 21.69
C GLY A 35 9.66 -1.96 22.04
N HIS A 36 9.98 -2.87 21.11
CA HIS A 36 9.99 -4.31 21.37
C HIS A 36 11.39 -4.81 21.80
N ASP A 37 11.43 -5.60 22.87
CA ASP A 37 12.67 -6.29 23.33
C ASP A 37 13.17 -7.31 22.30
N VAL A 38 12.24 -7.99 21.63
CA VAL A 38 12.53 -8.95 20.56
C VAL A 38 12.21 -8.31 19.22
N LYS A 39 13.23 -8.16 18.37
CA LYS A 39 13.05 -7.58 17.04
C LYS A 39 12.41 -8.59 16.08
N PRO A 40 11.47 -8.17 15.22
CA PRO A 40 10.87 -9.05 14.24
C PRO A 40 11.89 -9.47 13.16
N ASP A 41 11.87 -10.74 12.78
CA ASP A 41 12.74 -11.27 11.71
C ASP A 41 12.38 -10.71 10.32
N GLN A 42 11.11 -10.32 10.14
CA GLN A 42 10.61 -9.81 8.87
C GLN A 42 9.51 -8.77 9.08
N ARG A 43 9.51 -7.77 8.21
CA ARG A 43 8.45 -6.76 8.07
C ARG A 43 7.92 -6.73 6.65
N VAL A 44 6.62 -6.45 6.52
CA VAL A 44 5.93 -6.32 5.23
C VAL A 44 4.98 -5.14 5.29
N PHE A 45 5.10 -4.22 4.35
CA PHE A 45 4.21 -3.07 4.20
C PHE A 45 3.21 -3.31 3.08
N TRP A 46 1.93 -3.14 3.39
CA TRP A 46 0.85 -3.30 2.42
C TRP A 46 0.28 -1.92 2.07
N THR A 47 0.12 -1.67 0.78
CA THR A 47 -0.59 -0.49 0.27
C THR A 47 -1.56 -0.92 -0.83
N ASP A 48 -2.73 -0.33 -0.86
CA ASP A 48 -3.69 -0.51 -1.94
C ASP A 48 -3.52 0.50 -3.07
N SER A 49 -2.71 1.53 -2.85
CA SER A 49 -2.30 2.50 -3.87
C SER A 49 -1.23 1.93 -4.78
N ARG A 50 -1.62 1.61 -6.01
CA ARG A 50 -0.67 1.27 -7.09
C ARG A 50 0.27 2.43 -7.41
N THR A 51 -0.20 3.66 -7.23
CA THR A 51 0.61 4.88 -7.46
C THR A 51 1.75 4.95 -6.47
N VAL A 52 1.47 4.83 -5.17
CA VAL A 52 2.50 4.81 -4.12
C VAL A 52 3.46 3.66 -4.33
N LEU A 53 2.97 2.44 -4.62
CA LEU A 53 3.85 1.31 -4.86
C LEU A 53 4.77 1.52 -6.08
N THR A 54 4.27 2.17 -7.13
CA THR A 54 5.09 2.51 -8.31
C THR A 54 6.15 3.53 -7.94
N TRP A 55 5.79 4.58 -7.20
CA TRP A 55 6.72 5.60 -6.74
C TRP A 55 7.87 5.01 -5.91
N ILE A 56 7.57 4.12 -4.97
CA ILE A 56 8.58 3.41 -4.14
C ILE A 56 9.51 2.54 -5.00
N LYS A 57 9.00 1.94 -6.07
CA LYS A 57 9.81 1.11 -6.98
C LYS A 57 10.70 1.92 -7.92
N THR A 58 10.23 3.09 -8.38
CA THR A 58 11.00 3.96 -9.27
C THR A 58 12.07 4.75 -8.52
N GLY A 59 11.80 5.09 -7.26
CA GLY A 59 12.71 5.80 -6.37
C GLY A 59 12.56 7.33 -6.40
N ALA A 60 13.07 7.98 -5.36
CA ALA A 60 12.87 9.42 -5.09
C ALA A 60 13.33 10.38 -6.19
N ARG A 61 14.41 10.05 -6.91
CA ARG A 61 15.07 10.96 -7.88
C ARG A 61 14.21 11.33 -9.09
N ALA A 62 13.18 10.55 -9.38
CA ALA A 62 12.32 10.75 -10.55
C ALA A 62 11.18 11.76 -10.32
N TYR A 63 10.98 12.26 -9.09
CA TYR A 63 9.77 12.97 -8.72
C TYR A 63 10.01 14.38 -8.18
N LYS A 64 8.94 15.19 -8.18
CA LYS A 64 8.94 16.55 -7.63
C LYS A 64 9.25 16.53 -6.11
N PRO A 65 9.81 17.62 -5.54
CA PRO A 65 10.33 17.64 -4.17
C PRO A 65 9.40 17.08 -3.09
N PHE A 66 8.10 17.38 -3.14
CA PHE A 66 7.13 16.84 -2.17
C PHE A 66 7.13 15.31 -2.11
N VAL A 67 7.10 14.67 -3.28
CA VAL A 67 7.07 13.21 -3.41
C VAL A 67 8.45 12.65 -3.15
N ALA A 68 9.50 13.26 -3.72
CA ALA A 68 10.89 12.84 -3.56
C ALA A 68 11.32 12.79 -2.09
N HIS A 69 11.05 13.83 -1.29
CA HIS A 69 11.46 13.84 0.12
C HIS A 69 10.77 12.75 0.95
N ARG A 70 9.51 12.42 0.63
CA ARG A 70 8.76 11.36 1.33
C ARG A 70 9.19 9.97 0.89
N LEU A 71 9.56 9.81 -0.38
CA LEU A 71 10.15 8.58 -0.87
C LEU A 71 11.53 8.35 -0.27
N ALA A 72 12.36 9.40 -0.14
CA ALA A 72 13.66 9.30 0.50
C ALA A 72 13.55 8.79 1.94
N GLU A 73 12.61 9.34 2.73
CA GLU A 73 12.34 8.87 4.09
C GLU A 73 11.89 7.40 4.13
N ILE A 74 11.04 6.97 3.18
CA ILE A 74 10.63 5.57 3.07
C ILE A 74 11.82 4.67 2.70
N GLU A 75 12.67 5.12 1.78
CA GLU A 75 13.85 4.39 1.30
C GLU A 75 14.96 4.27 2.37
N GLU A 76 15.07 5.24 3.27
CA GLU A 76 16.00 5.21 4.40
C GLU A 76 15.67 4.10 5.41
N GLU A 77 14.38 3.84 5.61
CA GLU A 77 13.89 2.91 6.65
C GLU A 77 13.48 1.54 6.11
N THR A 78 13.22 1.43 4.80
CA THR A 78 12.63 0.23 4.19
C THR A 78 13.28 -0.14 2.86
N LYS A 79 13.22 -1.43 2.53
CA LYS A 79 13.59 -1.97 1.22
C LYS A 79 12.36 -2.07 0.33
N THR A 80 12.53 -1.80 -0.95
CA THR A 80 11.47 -1.96 -1.97
C THR A 80 10.83 -3.36 -1.96
N THR A 81 11.59 -4.39 -1.55
CA THR A 81 11.12 -5.79 -1.44
C THR A 81 10.13 -6.04 -0.30
N GLU A 82 10.11 -5.19 0.73
CA GLU A 82 9.18 -5.25 1.86
C GLU A 82 7.78 -4.74 1.49
N TRP A 83 7.64 -4.02 0.36
CA TRP A 83 6.38 -3.43 -0.07
C TRP A 83 5.57 -4.36 -0.97
N ARG A 84 4.27 -4.45 -0.68
CA ARG A 84 3.31 -5.30 -1.40
C ARG A 84 2.03 -4.53 -1.71
N TRP A 85 1.41 -4.86 -2.83
CA TRP A 85 0.09 -4.35 -3.18
C TRP A 85 -1.00 -5.25 -2.59
N VAL A 86 -2.06 -4.65 -2.06
CA VAL A 86 -3.31 -5.33 -1.68
C VAL A 86 -4.49 -4.66 -2.41
N PRO A 87 -5.48 -5.39 -2.94
CA PRO A 87 -6.69 -4.73 -3.45
C PRO A 87 -7.40 -3.93 -2.36
N THR A 88 -7.93 -2.74 -2.66
CA THR A 88 -8.67 -1.88 -1.71
C THR A 88 -9.76 -2.64 -0.94
N ALA A 89 -10.51 -3.52 -1.62
CA ALA A 89 -11.52 -4.35 -0.97
C ALA A 89 -10.98 -5.30 0.13
N HIS A 90 -9.68 -5.58 0.12
CA HIS A 90 -8.97 -6.43 1.10
C HIS A 90 -8.07 -5.62 2.03
N ASN A 91 -7.99 -4.29 1.86
CA ASN A 91 -7.27 -3.42 2.77
C ASN A 91 -8.09 -3.21 4.04
N VAL A 92 -7.83 -4.00 5.07
CA VAL A 92 -8.54 -3.89 6.35
C VAL A 92 -8.33 -2.53 7.02
N ALA A 93 -7.26 -1.79 6.66
CA ALA A 93 -7.00 -0.46 7.20
C ALA A 93 -7.95 0.63 6.70
N ASP A 94 -8.60 0.40 5.56
CA ASP A 94 -9.68 1.28 5.10
C ASP A 94 -10.86 1.25 6.07
N ASP A 95 -11.13 0.11 6.70
CA ASP A 95 -12.29 -0.02 7.60
C ASP A 95 -12.11 0.75 8.92
N ALA A 96 -10.87 1.02 9.33
CA ALA A 96 -10.57 1.83 10.51
C ALA A 96 -10.49 3.34 10.18
N THR A 97 -10.35 3.69 8.90
CA THR A 97 -10.14 5.08 8.44
C THR A 97 -11.35 5.67 7.73
N ARG A 98 -12.21 4.84 7.12
CA ARG A 98 -13.56 5.18 6.69
C ARG A 98 -14.50 4.87 7.84
N GLU A 99 -15.30 5.86 8.24
CA GLU A 99 -16.37 5.81 9.26
C GLU A 99 -16.59 4.42 9.86
N PRO A 100 -16.16 4.18 11.12
CA PRO A 100 -16.23 2.85 11.72
C PRO A 100 -17.65 2.30 11.64
N PRO A 101 -17.87 1.10 11.08
CA PRO A 101 -19.19 0.48 11.09
C PRO A 101 -19.68 0.30 12.53
N ALA A 102 -21.00 0.24 12.73
CA ALA A 102 -21.60 0.05 14.05
C ALA A 102 -21.03 -1.18 14.80
N ASP A 103 -20.57 -2.19 14.04
CA ASP A 103 -20.03 -3.45 14.53
C ASP A 103 -18.48 -3.51 14.47
N PHE A 104 -17.79 -2.41 14.78
CA PHE A 104 -16.32 -2.36 14.88
C PHE A 104 -15.82 -2.98 16.20
N ASP A 105 -16.15 -4.26 16.42
CA ASP A 105 -15.78 -5.05 17.60
C ASP A 105 -14.57 -5.98 17.34
N GLN A 106 -14.18 -6.78 18.34
CA GLN A 106 -13.04 -7.71 18.21
C GLN A 106 -13.24 -8.81 17.14
N ALA A 107 -14.48 -9.07 16.71
CA ALA A 107 -14.74 -10.01 15.63
C ALA A 107 -14.49 -9.37 14.24
N HIS A 108 -14.42 -8.04 14.15
CA HIS A 108 -14.19 -7.31 12.92
C HIS A 108 -12.84 -7.67 12.25
N ARG A 109 -12.81 -7.65 10.91
CA ARG A 109 -11.65 -8.08 10.12
C ARG A 109 -10.39 -7.24 10.34
N TRP A 110 -10.53 -6.01 10.82
CA TRP A 110 -9.41 -5.16 11.26
C TRP A 110 -8.55 -5.85 12.32
N PHE A 111 -9.17 -6.39 13.38
CA PHE A 111 -8.44 -7.05 14.47
C PHE A 111 -7.95 -8.45 14.12
N ARG A 112 -8.58 -9.11 13.15
CA ARG A 112 -8.14 -10.43 12.64
C ARG A 112 -7.05 -10.33 11.58
N GLY A 113 -6.77 -9.11 11.08
CA GLY A 113 -5.88 -8.87 9.96
C GLY A 113 -6.46 -9.32 8.62
N ALA A 114 -5.75 -8.99 7.53
CA ALA A 114 -6.05 -9.58 6.23
C ALA A 114 -5.85 -11.10 6.33
N LYS A 115 -6.87 -11.89 5.93
CA LYS A 115 -6.77 -13.35 5.89
C LYS A 115 -5.43 -13.75 5.25
N ARG A 116 -4.60 -14.50 5.98
CA ARG A 116 -3.35 -15.12 5.49
C ARG A 116 -3.65 -16.24 4.49
N ASP A 117 -4.53 -15.99 3.54
CA ASP A 117 -4.97 -16.97 2.57
C ASP A 117 -4.49 -16.50 1.20
N VAL A 118 -3.53 -17.20 0.61
CA VAL A 118 -3.51 -17.84 -0.74
C VAL A 118 -4.06 -17.07 -1.98
N ALA A 119 -4.84 -16.00 -1.82
CA ALA A 119 -5.47 -15.21 -2.85
C ALA A 119 -4.49 -14.38 -3.69
N LEU A 120 -3.32 -14.03 -3.17
CA LEU A 120 -2.30 -13.31 -3.95
C LEU A 120 -1.55 -14.21 -4.93
N GLU A 121 -1.50 -15.51 -4.68
CA GLU A 121 -0.92 -16.48 -5.63
C GLU A 121 -1.91 -16.79 -6.77
N LYS A 122 -3.20 -16.91 -6.45
CA LYS A 122 -4.28 -17.04 -7.46
C LYS A 122 -4.49 -15.75 -8.26
N GLY A 123 -4.34 -14.58 -7.66
CA GLY A 123 -4.39 -13.29 -8.36
C GLY A 123 -3.19 -13.07 -9.30
N ARG A 124 -1.99 -13.48 -8.87
CA ARG A 124 -0.77 -13.45 -9.69
C ARG A 124 -0.87 -14.40 -10.90
N MET A 125 -1.52 -15.56 -10.74
CA MET A 125 -1.80 -16.49 -11.84
C MET A 125 -2.90 -16.00 -12.78
N ARG A 126 -3.98 -15.40 -12.27
CA ARG A 126 -5.08 -14.87 -13.11
C ARG A 126 -4.65 -13.66 -13.95
N TYR A 127 -3.88 -12.74 -13.37
CA TYR A 127 -3.38 -11.56 -14.09
C TYR A 127 -2.38 -11.94 -15.20
N ARG A 128 -1.46 -12.87 -14.91
CA ARG A 128 -0.47 -13.37 -15.89
C ARG A 128 -1.12 -14.21 -16.99
N ALA A 129 -2.18 -14.95 -16.67
CA ALA A 129 -2.96 -15.71 -17.65
C ALA A 129 -3.80 -14.81 -18.56
N GLU A 130 -4.35 -13.70 -18.06
CA GLU A 130 -5.07 -12.72 -18.90
C GLU A 130 -4.14 -11.93 -19.81
N GLU A 131 -2.96 -11.51 -19.33
CA GLU A 131 -1.94 -10.85 -20.15
C GLU A 131 -1.41 -11.79 -21.24
N HIS A 132 -1.10 -13.05 -20.89
CA HIS A 132 -0.67 -14.06 -21.86
C HIS A 132 -1.79 -14.38 -22.85
N ARG A 133 -3.06 -14.49 -22.41
CA ARG A 133 -4.21 -14.73 -23.30
C ARG A 133 -4.49 -13.54 -24.23
N LYS A 134 -4.27 -12.30 -23.76
CA LYS A 134 -4.34 -11.08 -24.59
C LYS A 134 -3.21 -11.02 -25.60
N LEU A 135 -1.97 -11.34 -25.20
CA LEU A 135 -0.81 -11.42 -26.10
C LEU A 135 -0.94 -12.54 -27.14
N THR A 136 -1.39 -13.73 -26.74
CA THR A 136 -1.63 -14.85 -27.67
C THR A 136 -2.78 -14.54 -28.64
N LYS A 137 -3.85 -13.87 -28.20
CA LYS A 137 -4.89 -13.37 -29.12
C LYS A 137 -4.36 -12.30 -30.07
N MET A 138 -3.54 -11.36 -29.61
CA MET A 138 -2.95 -10.33 -30.49
C MET A 138 -2.03 -10.94 -31.55
N ILE A 139 -1.29 -12.00 -31.22
CA ILE A 139 -0.40 -12.69 -32.17
C ILE A 139 -1.21 -13.57 -33.15
N GLN A 140 -2.31 -14.19 -32.71
CA GLN A 140 -3.14 -15.05 -33.57
C GLN A 140 -4.12 -14.29 -34.49
N THR A 141 -4.44 -13.02 -34.21
CA THR A 141 -5.45 -12.28 -35.00
C THR A 141 -4.87 -11.43 -36.13
N GLY A 142 -3.58 -11.57 -36.48
CA GLY A 142 -3.01 -11.10 -37.75
C GLY A 142 -3.57 -9.78 -38.29
N VAL A 143 -3.37 -8.66 -37.58
CA VAL A 143 -3.57 -7.33 -38.17
C VAL A 143 -2.26 -6.93 -38.82
N ARG A 144 -2.26 -7.04 -40.15
CA ARG A 144 -1.23 -6.51 -41.04
C ARG A 144 -1.56 -5.03 -41.28
N LEU A 145 -0.67 -4.16 -40.80
CA LEU A 145 -0.70 -2.68 -40.81
C LEU A 145 -1.76 -2.01 -39.92
#